data_AF-A0A291NHG6-F1
#
_entry.id   AF-A0A291NHG6-F1
#
_cell.length_a   1.000
_cell.length_b   1.000
_cell.length_c   1.000
_cell.angle_alpha   90.00
_cell.angle_beta   90.00
_cell.angle_gamma   90.00
#
_symmetry.space_group_name_H-M   'P 1'
#
loop_
_entity.id
_entity.type
_entity.pdbx_description
1 polymer ?
#
loop_
_entity_poly.entity_id
_entity_poly.type
_entity_poly.pdbx_seq_one_letter_code
_entity_poly.pdbx_strand_id
1 'polypeptide(L)'
;ASVVGGWANGWFNYWGPGTLVTVSSASTTAPSVFPLAPSCGTTSGATVALACLVLGYFPEPVTVSWNSGALTSGVHTFPAVLQASGLYSLSSMVTVPSSRWLSDTFTCNVAHPPSNTKVDKTVRKTDHPPGPKPCDCPKCPPPEMLGGPSIFIFPPKPKDTLSISRTPEVTCLVVDLGPDDSDVQITWFVDNTQVYTAKTSPREEQFNSTYRVVSVLPILHQDWLKGKEFKCKVNSKSLPSPIERTISKAKGQPHEPQVYVLPPAQEELSRNKVSVTCLIKGFYPPDIAVEWEITGQPEPENNYRTTPPQLDSDGTYFVYSRLSMDRSRWQSGNTYTCSVSHEALHSHHTQKSLTQSPGK
;
A
#
# COMPACT_ATOMS: atom_id res chain seq x y z
N ALA A 1 69.69 20.35 -59.38
CA ALA A 1 69.41 21.64 -58.72
C ALA A 1 68.23 21.44 -57.79
N SER A 2 68.40 21.74 -56.49
CA SER A 2 67.31 21.78 -55.50
C SER A 2 66.23 22.79 -55.89
N VAL A 3 64.96 22.55 -55.58
CA VAL A 3 64.20 23.16 -54.46
C VAL A 3 62.80 22.51 -54.34
N VAL A 4 62.38 22.40 -53.08
CA VAL A 4 61.17 21.89 -52.42
C VAL A 4 59.80 22.36 -52.97
N GLY A 5 58.78 21.50 -52.84
CA GLY A 5 57.36 21.85 -52.74
C GLY A 5 56.47 20.63 -53.05
N GLY A 6 55.56 20.13 -52.23
CA GLY A 6 54.87 20.69 -51.08
C GLY A 6 53.42 20.17 -51.15
N TRP A 7 53.10 19.20 -50.28
CA TRP A 7 51.78 18.86 -49.72
C TRP A 7 50.52 18.99 -50.60
N ALA A 8 49.89 17.84 -50.85
CA ALA A 8 48.49 17.74 -51.27
C ALA A 8 47.61 18.44 -50.22
N ASN A 9 47.14 19.64 -50.55
CA ASN A 9 46.20 20.39 -49.72
C ASN A 9 44.77 20.06 -50.13
N GLY A 10 44.02 19.47 -49.18
CA GLY A 10 42.59 19.20 -49.29
C GLY A 10 41.77 20.49 -49.33
N TRP A 11 40.97 20.65 -50.38
CA TRP A 11 40.13 21.83 -50.62
C TRP A 11 38.65 21.43 -50.88
N PHE A 12 38.13 20.46 -50.13
CA PHE A 12 36.68 20.15 -50.12
C PHE A 12 36.11 20.02 -48.69
N ASN A 13 36.62 20.78 -47.72
CA ASN A 13 36.25 20.61 -46.32
C ASN A 13 35.23 21.62 -45.76
N TYR A 14 34.50 22.36 -46.60
CA TYR A 14 33.35 23.15 -46.14
C TYR A 14 32.20 23.11 -47.16
N TRP A 15 31.13 22.39 -46.81
CA TRP A 15 29.84 22.46 -47.48
C TRP A 15 28.89 23.33 -46.65
N GLY A 16 28.18 24.26 -47.31
CA GLY A 16 27.14 25.05 -46.65
C GLY A 16 25.95 24.18 -46.23
N PRO A 17 25.03 24.71 -45.40
CA PRO A 17 23.90 23.92 -44.85
C PRO A 17 22.89 23.41 -45.90
N GLY A 18 23.05 23.79 -47.17
CA GLY A 18 22.11 23.48 -48.25
C GLY A 18 20.84 24.33 -48.17
N THR A 19 20.24 24.61 -49.33
CA THR A 19 18.92 25.27 -49.41
C THR A 19 17.93 24.27 -50.01
N LEU A 20 16.87 23.96 -49.28
CA LEU A 20 15.79 23.11 -49.80
C LEU A 20 14.99 23.90 -50.84
N VAL A 21 14.85 23.35 -52.06
CA VAL A 21 14.04 23.92 -53.14
C VAL A 21 12.86 23.01 -53.40
N THR A 22 11.64 23.53 -53.22
CA THR A 22 10.39 22.82 -53.47
C THR A 22 9.66 23.48 -54.64
N VAL A 23 9.38 22.72 -55.71
CA VAL A 23 8.63 23.21 -56.88
C VAL A 23 7.20 22.67 -56.80
N SER A 24 6.23 23.53 -56.54
CA SER A 24 4.81 23.18 -56.41
C SER A 24 3.92 24.38 -56.74
N SER A 25 2.69 24.12 -57.19
CA SER A 25 1.65 25.14 -57.38
C SER A 25 0.85 25.45 -56.10
N ALA A 26 1.15 24.77 -54.99
CA ALA A 26 0.46 24.95 -53.71
C ALA A 26 0.86 26.28 -53.03
N SER A 27 -0.11 26.95 -52.41
CA SER A 27 0.11 28.20 -51.68
C SER A 27 0.73 27.96 -50.30
N THR A 28 1.55 28.92 -49.86
CA THR A 28 2.14 28.91 -48.52
C THR A 28 1.06 28.86 -47.45
N THR A 29 1.13 27.86 -46.56
CA THR A 29 0.15 27.62 -45.49
C THR A 29 0.86 27.50 -44.14
N ALA A 30 0.36 28.21 -43.14
CA ALA A 30 0.94 28.21 -41.79
C ALA A 30 0.56 26.95 -40.98
N PRO A 31 1.45 26.44 -40.12
CA PRO A 31 1.16 25.26 -39.31
C PRO A 31 0.14 25.51 -38.21
N SER A 32 -0.68 24.50 -37.93
CA SER A 32 -1.44 24.38 -36.68
C SER A 32 -0.67 23.48 -35.70
N VAL A 33 -0.52 23.93 -34.45
CA VAL A 33 0.25 23.21 -33.42
C VAL A 33 -0.67 22.71 -32.32
N PHE A 34 -0.66 21.39 -32.10
CA PHE A 34 -1.47 20.71 -31.11
C PHE A 34 -0.58 20.07 -30.05
N PRO A 35 -0.76 20.38 -28.76
CA PRO A 35 -0.04 19.72 -27.69
C PRO A 35 -0.62 18.33 -27.49
N LEU A 36 0.26 17.36 -27.26
CA LEU A 36 -0.08 15.98 -26.98
C LEU A 36 0.46 15.65 -25.57
N ALA A 37 -0.46 15.62 -24.62
CA ALA A 37 -0.17 15.18 -23.26
C ALA A 37 -0.28 13.65 -23.16
N PRO A 38 0.51 13.00 -22.29
CA PRO A 38 0.44 11.56 -22.05
C PRO A 38 -0.94 11.18 -21.52
N SER A 39 -1.50 10.08 -22.03
CA SER A 39 -2.75 9.50 -21.51
C SER A 39 -2.49 8.76 -20.20
N CYS A 40 -3.50 8.69 -19.32
CA CYS A 40 -3.41 8.10 -17.96
C CYS A 40 -3.13 6.57 -17.93
N GLY A 41 -2.74 5.93 -19.05
CA GLY A 41 -2.57 4.46 -19.16
C GLY A 41 -1.13 3.92 -19.03
N THR A 42 -0.11 4.78 -18.96
CA THR A 42 1.30 4.31 -18.98
C THR A 42 2.24 5.09 -18.05
N THR A 43 1.74 5.61 -16.93
CA THR A 43 2.57 6.28 -15.91
C THR A 43 3.09 5.34 -14.81
N SER A 44 3.04 4.01 -15.03
CA SER A 44 3.78 3.06 -14.18
C SER A 44 5.30 3.08 -14.44
N GLY A 45 5.77 3.85 -15.42
CA GLY A 45 7.18 4.03 -15.75
C GLY A 45 7.83 5.24 -15.06
N ALA A 46 9.14 5.17 -14.85
CA ALA A 46 9.96 6.27 -14.30
C ALA A 46 9.99 7.54 -15.17
N THR A 47 9.47 7.48 -16.40
CA THR A 47 9.47 8.58 -17.38
C THR A 47 8.12 8.69 -18.10
N VAL A 48 7.83 9.87 -18.63
CA VAL A 48 6.65 10.18 -19.46
C VAL A 48 7.08 10.83 -20.78
N ALA A 49 6.33 10.58 -21.85
CA ALA A 49 6.52 11.23 -23.14
C ALA A 49 5.48 12.33 -23.35
N LEU A 50 5.95 13.54 -23.67
CA LEU A 50 5.14 14.69 -24.09
C LEU A 50 5.39 14.92 -25.57
N ALA A 51 4.42 15.41 -26.33
CA ALA A 51 4.64 15.70 -27.75
C ALA A 51 3.89 16.95 -28.23
N CYS A 52 4.29 17.44 -29.41
CA CYS A 52 3.58 18.44 -30.19
C CYS A 52 3.42 17.93 -31.61
N LEU A 53 2.18 17.97 -32.10
CA LEU A 53 1.83 17.70 -33.48
C LEU A 53 1.78 19.02 -34.25
N VAL A 54 2.54 19.10 -35.33
CA VAL A 54 2.51 20.21 -36.29
C VAL A 54 1.80 19.72 -37.54
N LEU A 55 0.70 20.36 -37.89
CA LEU A 55 -0.22 19.88 -38.91
C LEU A 55 -0.53 20.97 -39.94
N GLY A 56 -0.64 20.58 -41.20
CA GLY A 56 -1.28 21.38 -42.24
C GLY A 56 -0.46 22.56 -42.74
N TYR A 57 0.87 22.43 -42.84
CA TYR A 57 1.73 23.51 -43.33
C TYR A 57 2.30 23.23 -44.72
N PHE A 58 2.70 24.27 -45.43
CA PHE A 58 3.39 24.17 -46.69
C PHE A 58 4.19 25.46 -46.98
N PRO A 59 5.40 25.41 -47.57
CA PRO A 59 6.26 24.24 -47.82
C PRO A 59 7.12 23.84 -46.59
N GLU A 60 8.03 22.89 -46.72
CA GLU A 60 9.10 22.70 -45.72
C GLU A 60 10.15 23.83 -45.78
N PRO A 61 10.93 24.11 -44.70
CA PRO A 61 11.01 23.38 -43.43
C PRO A 61 10.24 24.04 -42.28
N VAL A 62 9.95 23.25 -41.25
CA VAL A 62 9.54 23.71 -39.92
C VAL A 62 10.61 23.32 -38.91
N THR A 63 10.91 24.21 -37.97
CA THR A 63 11.77 23.90 -36.82
C THR A 63 10.94 23.78 -35.55
N VAL A 64 11.25 22.77 -34.74
CA VAL A 64 10.63 22.55 -33.43
C VAL A 64 11.71 22.45 -32.37
N SER A 65 11.63 23.28 -31.34
CA SER A 65 12.46 23.20 -30.14
C SER A 65 11.60 23.11 -28.88
N TRP A 66 12.19 22.67 -27.77
CA TRP A 66 11.50 22.58 -26.49
C TRP A 66 12.13 23.54 -25.47
N ASN A 67 11.27 24.25 -24.73
CA ASN A 67 11.63 25.29 -23.76
C ASN A 67 12.68 26.27 -24.32
N SER A 68 12.40 26.79 -25.53
CA SER A 68 13.25 27.72 -26.27
C SER A 68 14.67 27.20 -26.54
N GLY A 69 14.81 25.87 -26.67
CA GLY A 69 16.09 25.21 -26.89
C GLY A 69 16.84 24.81 -25.62
N ALA A 70 16.31 25.13 -24.43
CA ALA A 70 16.90 24.70 -23.16
C ALA A 70 16.75 23.19 -22.91
N LEU A 71 15.71 22.56 -23.49
CA LEU A 71 15.46 21.13 -23.37
C LEU A 71 15.84 20.41 -24.66
N THR A 72 16.93 19.65 -24.61
CA THR A 72 17.48 18.88 -25.74
C THR A 72 17.57 17.38 -25.46
N SER A 73 17.72 16.99 -24.18
CA SER A 73 17.77 15.59 -23.78
C SER A 73 16.40 14.91 -23.89
N GLY A 74 16.36 13.72 -24.52
CA GLY A 74 15.14 12.96 -24.73
C GLY A 74 14.19 13.53 -25.79
N VAL A 75 14.61 14.57 -26.53
CA VAL A 75 13.83 15.18 -27.61
C VAL A 75 14.04 14.40 -28.91
N HIS A 76 12.94 14.01 -29.54
CA HIS A 76 12.90 13.37 -30.84
C HIS A 76 11.90 14.09 -31.75
N THR A 77 12.40 14.75 -32.80
CA THR A 77 11.57 15.35 -33.85
C THR A 77 11.56 14.43 -35.05
N PHE A 78 10.38 13.92 -35.40
CA PHE A 78 10.20 13.01 -36.53
C PHE A 78 10.20 13.78 -37.86
N PRO A 79 10.66 13.17 -38.96
CA PRO A 79 10.60 13.77 -40.29
C PRO A 79 9.18 14.16 -40.71
N ALA A 80 9.07 15.18 -41.56
CA ALA A 80 7.79 15.58 -42.11
C ALA A 80 7.23 14.56 -43.11
N VAL A 81 5.91 14.43 -43.12
CA VAL A 81 5.17 13.57 -44.03
C VAL A 81 4.20 14.44 -44.82
N LEU A 82 4.23 14.32 -46.15
CA LEU A 82 3.27 14.94 -47.04
C LEU A 82 1.94 14.15 -47.00
N GLN A 83 0.86 14.82 -46.61
CA GLN A 83 -0.46 14.20 -46.53
C GLN A 83 -1.18 14.20 -47.87
N ALA A 84 -2.25 13.41 -48.00
CA ALA A 84 -3.11 13.38 -49.18
C ALA A 84 -3.76 14.75 -49.50
N SER A 85 -3.84 15.65 -48.51
CA SER A 85 -4.28 17.04 -48.67
C SER A 85 -3.28 17.93 -49.41
N GLY A 86 -2.05 17.46 -49.66
CA GLY A 86 -0.96 18.26 -50.23
C GLY A 86 -0.22 19.13 -49.21
N LEU A 87 -0.53 18.98 -47.91
CA LEU A 87 0.12 19.71 -46.82
C LEU A 87 0.99 18.76 -45.98
N TYR A 88 2.04 19.31 -45.37
CA TYR A 88 2.96 18.58 -44.52
C TYR A 88 2.47 18.48 -43.07
N SER A 89 2.95 17.45 -42.39
CA SER A 89 2.80 17.26 -40.95
C SER A 89 4.02 16.58 -40.36
N LEU A 90 4.36 16.96 -39.13
CA LEU A 90 5.40 16.31 -38.33
C LEU A 90 5.01 16.28 -36.86
N SER A 91 5.71 15.48 -36.08
CA SER A 91 5.58 15.48 -34.62
C SER A 91 6.95 15.60 -33.96
N SER A 92 7.00 16.26 -32.81
CA SER A 92 8.16 16.29 -31.93
C SER A 92 7.75 15.81 -30.56
N MET A 93 8.53 14.93 -29.95
CA MET A 93 8.29 14.42 -28.61
C MET A 93 9.49 14.66 -27.71
N VAL A 94 9.25 14.68 -26.40
CA VAL A 94 10.28 14.72 -25.38
C VAL A 94 9.94 13.75 -24.26
N THR A 95 10.93 12.94 -23.86
CA THR A 95 10.81 12.01 -22.73
C THR A 95 11.42 12.63 -21.49
N VAL A 96 10.66 12.75 -20.40
CA VAL A 96 11.08 13.40 -19.15
C VAL A 96 10.73 12.53 -17.94
N PRO A 97 11.48 12.64 -16.82
CA PRO A 97 11.11 11.95 -15.59
C PRO A 97 9.71 12.34 -15.11
N SER A 98 8.94 11.35 -14.63
CA SER A 98 7.55 11.55 -14.20
C SER A 98 7.41 12.60 -13.08
N SER A 99 8.44 12.73 -12.23
CA SER A 99 8.51 13.77 -11.18
C SER A 99 8.56 15.18 -11.74
N ARG A 100 9.31 15.40 -12.83
CA ARG A 100 9.44 16.72 -13.47
C ARG A 100 8.18 17.12 -14.22
N TRP A 101 7.43 16.17 -14.77
CA TRP A 101 6.12 16.47 -15.39
C TRP A 101 5.12 17.07 -14.40
N LEU A 102 5.22 16.73 -13.11
CA LEU A 102 4.30 17.24 -12.12
C LEU A 102 4.57 18.70 -11.74
N SER A 103 5.84 19.13 -11.80
CA SER A 103 6.33 20.43 -11.32
C SER A 103 6.70 21.42 -12.44
N ASP A 104 7.24 20.92 -13.54
CA ASP A 104 7.89 21.75 -14.56
C ASP A 104 6.94 22.06 -15.71
N THR A 105 7.27 23.11 -16.48
CA THR A 105 6.52 23.51 -17.66
C THR A 105 7.28 23.10 -18.93
N PHE A 106 6.55 22.49 -19.86
CA PHE A 106 7.07 22.02 -21.14
C PHE A 106 6.33 22.72 -22.28
N THR A 107 7.07 23.49 -23.05
CA THR A 107 6.57 24.28 -24.18
C THR A 107 7.33 23.89 -25.43
N CYS A 108 6.62 23.51 -26.48
CA CYS A 108 7.22 23.37 -27.80
C CYS A 108 7.13 24.70 -28.56
N ASN A 109 8.24 25.09 -29.16
CA ASN A 109 8.39 26.33 -29.92
C ASN A 109 8.54 25.93 -31.39
N VAL A 110 7.55 26.27 -32.20
CA VAL A 110 7.47 25.90 -33.62
C VAL A 110 7.66 27.15 -34.46
N ALA A 111 8.62 27.12 -35.39
CA ALA A 111 8.82 28.19 -36.36
C ALA A 111 8.74 27.66 -37.79
N HIS A 112 7.95 28.36 -38.60
CA HIS A 112 7.79 28.11 -40.02
C HIS A 112 8.22 29.36 -40.80
N PRO A 113 9.49 29.44 -41.25
CA PRO A 113 10.01 30.60 -41.98
C PRO A 113 9.22 30.96 -43.24
N PRO A 114 8.77 30.00 -44.09
CA PRO A 114 8.03 30.33 -45.32
C PRO A 114 6.75 31.14 -45.09
N SER A 115 6.00 30.88 -44.01
CA SER A 115 4.80 31.65 -43.64
C SER A 115 5.06 32.70 -42.55
N ASN A 116 6.32 32.92 -42.19
CA ASN A 116 6.73 33.79 -41.08
C ASN A 116 5.94 33.55 -39.77
N THR A 117 5.62 32.29 -39.48
CA THR A 117 4.78 31.91 -38.34
C THR A 117 5.62 31.35 -37.20
N LYS A 118 5.35 31.80 -35.97
CA LYS A 118 5.94 31.27 -34.74
C LYS A 118 4.82 30.94 -33.76
N VAL A 119 4.85 29.72 -33.22
CA VAL A 119 3.82 29.22 -32.29
C VAL A 119 4.50 28.54 -31.11
N ASP A 120 4.20 29.05 -29.91
CA ASP A 120 4.61 28.44 -28.67
C ASP A 120 3.42 27.72 -28.05
N LYS A 121 3.54 26.41 -27.82
CA LYS A 121 2.46 25.61 -27.25
C LYS A 121 2.95 24.87 -26.02
N THR A 122 2.40 25.27 -24.87
CA THR A 122 2.62 24.56 -23.60
C THR A 122 1.76 23.31 -23.55
N VAL A 123 2.37 22.18 -23.22
CA VAL A 123 1.68 20.91 -23.00
C VAL A 123 1.18 20.91 -21.54
N ARG A 124 -0.13 21.02 -21.34
CA ARG A 124 -0.77 20.99 -20.01
C ARG A 124 -1.37 19.63 -19.71
N LYS A 125 -1.49 19.30 -18.42
CA LYS A 125 -2.18 18.10 -17.92
C LYS A 125 -3.65 18.01 -18.37
N THR A 126 -4.27 19.15 -18.65
CA THR A 126 -5.67 19.28 -19.08
C THR A 126 -5.85 19.19 -20.59
N ASP A 127 -4.77 19.13 -21.38
CA ASP A 127 -4.85 19.05 -22.86
C ASP A 127 -5.18 17.61 -23.33
N HIS A 128 -5.99 16.90 -22.54
CA HIS A 128 -6.54 15.61 -22.92
C HIS A 128 -7.50 15.79 -24.11
N PRO A 129 -7.57 14.85 -25.07
CA PRO A 129 -8.62 14.86 -26.07
C PRO A 129 -10.00 14.96 -25.38
N PRO A 130 -11.02 15.56 -26.01
CA PRO A 130 -12.36 15.61 -25.44
C PRO A 130 -12.92 14.17 -25.26
N GLY A 131 -12.71 13.65 -24.05
CA GLY A 131 -13.06 12.33 -23.54
C GLY A 131 -13.25 12.45 -22.02
N PRO A 132 -14.02 11.56 -21.38
CA PRO A 132 -14.81 11.92 -20.20
C PRO A 132 -13.96 12.12 -18.95
N LYS A 133 -13.92 13.37 -18.47
CA LYS A 133 -13.70 13.83 -17.07
C LYS A 133 -12.37 13.40 -16.39
N PRO A 134 -11.97 14.10 -15.29
CA PRO A 134 -10.64 13.96 -14.68
C PRO A 134 -10.34 12.52 -14.26
N CYS A 135 -9.08 12.09 -14.41
CA CYS A 135 -8.62 10.74 -14.07
C CYS A 135 -8.79 10.44 -12.57
N ASP A 136 -9.98 9.97 -12.18
CA ASP A 136 -10.11 9.00 -11.10
C ASP A 136 -9.53 7.68 -11.62
N CYS A 137 -8.62 7.08 -10.87
CA CYS A 137 -8.16 5.72 -11.17
C CYS A 137 -9.42 4.84 -11.27
N PRO A 138 -9.68 4.11 -12.38
CA PRO A 138 -10.83 3.22 -12.41
C PRO A 138 -10.62 2.23 -11.26
N LYS A 139 -11.51 2.32 -10.26
CA LYS A 139 -11.58 1.33 -9.19
C LYS A 139 -11.58 -0.03 -9.87
N CYS A 140 -10.76 -0.95 -9.37
CA CYS A 140 -10.71 -2.30 -9.91
C CYS A 140 -12.16 -2.79 -10.07
N PRO A 141 -12.54 -3.31 -11.25
CA PRO A 141 -13.87 -3.89 -11.39
C PRO A 141 -14.05 -4.92 -10.27
N PRO A 142 -15.16 -4.85 -9.50
CA PRO A 142 -15.41 -5.78 -8.42
C PRO A 142 -15.25 -7.20 -8.95
N PRO A 143 -14.51 -8.08 -8.25
CA PRO A 143 -14.46 -9.49 -8.63
C PRO A 143 -15.90 -10.03 -8.71
N GLU A 144 -16.21 -10.88 -9.69
CA GLU A 144 -17.43 -11.68 -9.64
C GLU A 144 -17.31 -12.64 -8.45
N MET A 145 -17.90 -12.24 -7.31
CA MET A 145 -17.83 -12.98 -6.06
C MET A 145 -18.78 -14.17 -6.12
N LEU A 146 -18.34 -15.26 -6.75
CA LEU A 146 -19.10 -16.51 -6.89
C LEU A 146 -19.48 -17.15 -5.54
N GLY A 147 -18.89 -16.71 -4.41
CA GLY A 147 -19.09 -17.28 -3.07
C GLY A 147 -19.85 -16.41 -2.06
N GLY A 148 -20.30 -15.20 -2.42
CA GLY A 148 -20.91 -14.26 -1.48
C GLY A 148 -19.93 -13.73 -0.41
N PRO A 149 -20.41 -12.94 0.57
CA PRO A 149 -19.57 -12.37 1.62
C PRO A 149 -19.11 -13.39 2.66
N SER A 150 -17.93 -13.15 3.24
CA SER A 150 -17.33 -13.98 4.29
C SER A 150 -17.55 -13.39 5.67
N ILE A 151 -18.02 -14.20 6.63
CA ILE A 151 -18.30 -13.78 8.01
C ILE A 151 -17.35 -14.48 8.99
N PHE A 152 -16.66 -13.68 9.79
CA PHE A 152 -15.77 -14.10 10.87
C PHE A 152 -16.26 -13.54 12.21
N ILE A 153 -16.16 -14.34 13.27
CA ILE A 153 -16.45 -13.89 14.65
C ILE A 153 -15.20 -14.09 15.50
N PHE A 154 -14.83 -13.08 16.28
CA PHE A 154 -13.62 -13.06 17.08
C PHE A 154 -13.96 -12.94 18.57
N PRO A 155 -13.23 -13.65 19.44
CA PRO A 155 -13.43 -13.58 20.88
C PRO A 155 -12.99 -12.22 21.43
N PRO A 156 -13.42 -11.85 22.64
CA PRO A 156 -12.86 -10.72 23.35
C PRO A 156 -11.37 -10.95 23.62
N LYS A 157 -10.62 -9.85 23.72
CA LYS A 157 -9.20 -9.94 24.09
C LYS A 157 -9.09 -10.53 25.49
N PRO A 158 -8.17 -11.50 25.74
CA PRO A 158 -8.08 -12.15 27.04
C PRO A 158 -7.93 -11.17 28.21
N LYS A 159 -7.08 -10.14 28.07
CA LYS A 159 -6.90 -9.09 29.09
C LYS A 159 -8.19 -8.34 29.43
N ASP A 160 -9.05 -8.11 28.45
CA ASP A 160 -10.31 -7.38 28.65
C ASP A 160 -11.37 -8.25 29.36
N THR A 161 -11.25 -9.57 29.30
CA THR A 161 -12.11 -10.51 30.05
C THR A 161 -11.64 -10.76 31.48
N LEU A 162 -10.37 -10.49 31.78
CA LEU A 162 -9.77 -10.75 33.09
C LEU A 162 -9.62 -9.49 33.96
N SER A 163 -9.82 -8.30 33.39
CA SER A 163 -9.66 -7.00 34.07
C SER A 163 -10.99 -6.25 34.18
N ILE A 164 -11.52 -6.10 35.40
CA ILE A 164 -12.83 -5.46 35.69
C ILE A 164 -12.90 -4.00 35.19
N SER A 165 -11.76 -3.31 35.07
CA SER A 165 -11.69 -1.94 34.57
C SER A 165 -11.89 -1.81 33.05
N ARG A 166 -11.88 -2.92 32.31
CA ARG A 166 -12.05 -2.96 30.86
C ARG A 166 -13.42 -3.50 30.51
N THR A 167 -13.82 -3.37 29.26
CA THR A 167 -15.08 -3.93 28.75
C THR A 167 -14.74 -4.95 27.67
N PRO A 168 -15.02 -6.26 27.88
CA PRO A 168 -14.80 -7.26 26.86
C PRO A 168 -15.81 -7.10 25.72
N GLU A 169 -15.35 -7.32 24.49
CA GLU A 169 -16.15 -7.12 23.28
C GLU A 169 -16.01 -8.31 22.32
N VAL A 170 -17.12 -8.84 21.83
CA VAL A 170 -17.13 -9.84 20.75
C VAL A 170 -17.24 -9.10 19.42
N THR A 171 -16.40 -9.46 18.45
CA THR A 171 -16.35 -8.76 17.16
C THR A 171 -16.83 -9.67 16.04
N CYS A 172 -17.79 -9.19 15.24
CA CYS A 172 -18.23 -9.83 14.01
C CYS A 172 -17.74 -9.01 12.81
N LEU A 173 -16.93 -9.64 11.98
CA LEU A 173 -16.32 -9.06 10.79
C LEU A 173 -16.95 -9.67 9.54
N VAL A 174 -17.54 -8.81 8.72
CA VAL A 174 -18.04 -9.17 7.39
C VAL A 174 -17.11 -8.54 6.36
N VAL A 175 -16.52 -9.36 5.50
CA VAL A 175 -15.68 -8.93 4.38
C VAL A 175 -16.30 -9.41 3.08
N ASP A 176 -15.67 -9.09 1.95
CA ASP A 176 -16.07 -9.66 0.66
C ASP A 176 -17.45 -9.18 0.18
N LEU A 177 -17.90 -8.02 0.69
CA LEU A 177 -19.18 -7.41 0.32
C LEU A 177 -19.07 -6.72 -1.04
N GLY A 178 -19.94 -7.10 -1.98
CA GLY A 178 -20.04 -6.47 -3.30
C GLY A 178 -20.69 -5.09 -3.22
N PRO A 179 -20.48 -4.18 -4.20
CA PRO A 179 -21.04 -2.82 -4.19
C PRO A 179 -22.56 -2.78 -3.93
N ASP A 180 -23.29 -3.74 -4.49
CA ASP A 180 -24.76 -3.84 -4.41
C ASP A 180 -25.28 -4.32 -3.03
N ASP A 181 -24.40 -4.81 -2.16
CA ASP A 181 -24.73 -5.17 -0.77
C ASP A 181 -24.70 -3.95 0.17
N SER A 182 -25.54 -2.95 -0.12
CA SER A 182 -25.69 -1.78 0.77
C SER A 182 -26.40 -2.10 2.09
N ASP A 183 -27.23 -3.14 2.10
CA ASP A 183 -28.22 -3.39 3.16
C ASP A 183 -27.83 -4.58 4.05
N VAL A 184 -26.55 -4.67 4.42
CA VAL A 184 -26.06 -5.72 5.32
C VAL A 184 -26.67 -5.53 6.71
N GLN A 185 -27.46 -6.50 7.16
CA GLN A 185 -28.07 -6.51 8.48
C GLN A 185 -27.31 -7.48 9.38
N ILE A 186 -26.77 -6.97 10.48
CA ILE A 186 -26.08 -7.76 11.51
C ILE A 186 -26.93 -7.76 12.76
N THR A 187 -27.32 -8.96 13.20
CA THR A 187 -28.13 -9.19 14.41
C THR A 187 -27.37 -10.07 15.39
N TRP A 188 -27.48 -9.74 16.68
CA TRP A 188 -26.74 -10.42 17.74
C TRP A 188 -27.68 -11.18 18.67
N PHE A 189 -27.23 -12.35 19.12
CA PHE A 189 -27.92 -13.16 20.10
C PHE A 189 -26.95 -13.61 21.20
N VAL A 190 -27.42 -13.63 22.45
CA VAL A 190 -26.73 -14.19 23.61
C VAL A 190 -27.62 -15.30 24.16
N ASP A 191 -27.13 -16.54 24.18
CA ASP A 191 -27.92 -17.74 24.51
C ASP A 191 -29.29 -17.79 23.78
N ASN A 192 -29.26 -17.51 22.47
CA ASN A 192 -30.43 -17.40 21.59
C ASN A 192 -31.41 -16.25 21.89
N THR A 193 -31.11 -15.36 22.83
CA THR A 193 -31.89 -14.13 23.07
C THR A 193 -31.31 -12.98 22.28
N GLN A 194 -32.12 -12.31 21.46
CA GLN A 194 -31.67 -11.19 20.64
C GLN A 194 -31.28 -9.99 21.50
N VAL A 195 -30.14 -9.36 21.17
CA VAL A 195 -29.61 -8.17 21.85
C VAL A 195 -29.36 -7.03 20.87
N TYR A 196 -29.46 -5.80 21.37
CA TYR A 196 -29.42 -4.57 20.55
C TYR A 196 -28.33 -3.58 20.96
N THR A 197 -27.46 -3.95 21.90
CA THR A 197 -26.38 -3.09 22.43
C THR A 197 -25.14 -3.04 21.53
N ALA A 198 -25.11 -3.84 20.46
CA ALA A 198 -24.00 -3.87 19.52
C ALA A 198 -23.87 -2.56 18.74
N LYS A 199 -22.63 -2.19 18.43
CA LYS A 199 -22.28 -1.04 17.62
C LYS A 199 -21.71 -1.51 16.29
N THR A 200 -22.31 -1.09 15.19
CA THR A 200 -21.85 -1.45 13.85
C THR A 200 -21.18 -0.24 13.21
N SER A 201 -19.95 -0.43 12.74
CA SER A 201 -19.19 0.59 12.02
C SER A 201 -19.83 0.87 10.66
N PRO A 202 -19.61 2.06 10.07
CA PRO A 202 -19.95 2.28 8.67
C PRO A 202 -19.17 1.31 7.78
N ARG A 203 -19.70 1.11 6.58
CA ARG A 203 -19.08 0.28 5.53
C ARG A 203 -17.77 0.93 5.06
N GLU A 204 -16.69 0.16 5.06
CA GLU A 204 -15.35 0.60 4.65
C GLU A 204 -14.95 -0.08 3.34
N GLU A 205 -14.56 0.71 2.34
CA GLU A 205 -14.05 0.19 1.08
C GLU A 205 -12.63 -0.38 1.24
N GLN A 206 -12.38 -1.52 0.62
CA GLN A 206 -11.09 -2.22 0.65
C GLN A 206 -10.34 -2.02 -0.67
N PHE A 207 -9.02 -2.25 -0.66
CA PHE A 207 -8.16 -2.08 -1.84
C PHE A 207 -8.54 -2.96 -3.03
N ASN A 208 -9.22 -4.09 -2.78
CA ASN A 208 -9.72 -5.01 -3.80
C ASN A 208 -11.15 -4.67 -4.27
N SER A 209 -11.64 -3.47 -3.98
CA SER A 209 -12.98 -2.99 -4.35
C SER A 209 -14.15 -3.78 -3.75
N THR A 210 -13.88 -4.63 -2.75
CA THR A 210 -14.90 -5.15 -1.84
C THR A 210 -15.06 -4.20 -0.65
N TYR A 211 -16.02 -4.50 0.20
CA TYR A 211 -16.25 -3.72 1.39
C TYR A 211 -16.24 -4.58 2.64
N ARG A 212 -15.98 -3.90 3.76
CA ARG A 212 -15.88 -4.46 5.09
C ARG A 212 -16.85 -3.75 6.02
N VAL A 213 -17.52 -4.53 6.88
CA VAL A 213 -18.37 -4.02 7.96
C VAL A 213 -17.98 -4.74 9.25
N VAL A 214 -17.87 -3.99 10.33
CA VAL A 214 -17.53 -4.52 11.67
C VAL A 214 -18.67 -4.23 12.61
N SER A 215 -19.20 -5.26 13.26
CA SER A 215 -20.12 -5.11 14.38
C SER A 215 -19.44 -5.58 15.66
N VAL A 216 -19.51 -4.75 16.70
CA VAL A 216 -18.87 -5.00 17.98
C VAL A 216 -19.95 -5.06 19.05
N LEU A 217 -20.03 -6.18 19.77
CA LEU A 217 -20.96 -6.38 20.87
C LEU A 217 -20.18 -6.28 22.20
N PRO A 218 -20.37 -5.21 22.99
CA PRO A 218 -19.89 -5.17 24.37
C PRO A 218 -20.63 -6.20 25.22
N ILE A 219 -19.88 -7.00 25.97
CA ILE A 219 -20.42 -8.11 26.78
C ILE A 219 -20.02 -7.98 28.25
N LEU A 220 -20.70 -8.73 29.11
CA LEU A 220 -20.33 -8.83 30.52
C LEU A 220 -19.24 -9.88 30.72
N HIS A 221 -18.25 -9.59 31.58
CA HIS A 221 -17.19 -10.52 31.95
C HIS A 221 -17.73 -11.90 32.38
N GLN A 222 -18.76 -11.90 33.24
CA GLN A 222 -19.36 -13.13 33.75
C GLN A 222 -20.03 -13.97 32.68
N ASP A 223 -20.61 -13.34 31.65
CA ASP A 223 -21.29 -14.05 30.57
C ASP A 223 -20.29 -14.86 29.74
N TRP A 224 -19.14 -14.25 29.42
CA TRP A 224 -18.04 -14.96 28.76
C TRP A 224 -17.47 -16.09 29.63
N LEU A 225 -17.13 -15.79 30.88
CA LEU A 225 -16.49 -16.76 31.78
C LEU A 225 -17.38 -17.97 32.12
N LYS A 226 -18.71 -17.77 32.15
CA LYS A 226 -19.72 -18.84 32.31
C LYS A 226 -19.94 -19.67 31.03
N GLY A 227 -19.31 -19.28 29.91
CA GLY A 227 -19.41 -20.01 28.65
C GLY A 227 -20.72 -19.77 27.91
N LYS A 228 -21.35 -18.59 28.07
CA LYS A 228 -22.50 -18.21 27.24
C LYS A 228 -22.14 -18.19 25.76
N GLU A 229 -23.12 -18.47 24.91
CA GLU A 229 -22.95 -18.48 23.48
C GLU A 229 -23.34 -17.14 22.86
N PHE A 230 -22.40 -16.54 22.12
CA PHE A 230 -22.58 -15.28 21.39
C PHE A 230 -22.69 -15.59 19.92
N LYS A 231 -23.80 -15.20 19.30
CA LYS A 231 -24.09 -15.49 17.90
C LYS A 231 -24.26 -14.20 17.11
N CYS A 232 -23.48 -14.07 16.04
CA CYS A 232 -23.64 -13.04 15.01
C CYS A 232 -24.39 -13.65 13.82
N LYS A 233 -25.52 -13.07 13.46
CA LYS A 233 -26.33 -13.45 12.30
C LYS A 233 -26.32 -12.32 11.28
N VAL A 234 -25.82 -12.63 10.09
CA VAL A 234 -25.64 -11.68 8.99
C VAL A 234 -26.59 -12.01 7.85
N ASN A 235 -27.29 -10.98 7.37
CA ASN A 235 -28.19 -11.08 6.23
C ASN A 235 -27.82 -10.01 5.19
N SER A 236 -27.71 -10.38 3.92
CA SER A 236 -27.44 -9.48 2.79
C SER A 236 -28.14 -9.98 1.52
N LYS A 237 -28.22 -9.14 0.48
CA LYS A 237 -28.88 -9.49 -0.79
C LYS A 237 -28.11 -10.55 -1.58
N SER A 238 -26.79 -10.54 -1.47
CA SER A 238 -25.91 -11.54 -2.08
C SER A 238 -25.92 -12.91 -1.40
N LEU A 239 -26.52 -13.03 -0.21
CA LEU A 239 -26.62 -14.29 0.51
C LEU A 239 -27.97 -14.98 0.22
N PRO A 240 -27.98 -16.26 -0.20
CA PRO A 240 -29.23 -17.00 -0.42
C PRO A 240 -30.00 -17.25 0.89
N SER A 241 -29.28 -17.27 2.02
CA SER A 241 -29.84 -17.40 3.36
C SER A 241 -28.94 -16.69 4.39
N PRO A 242 -29.49 -16.19 5.50
CA PRO A 242 -28.68 -15.59 6.56
C PRO A 242 -27.60 -16.55 7.09
N ILE A 243 -26.38 -16.05 7.26
CA ILE A 243 -25.26 -16.83 7.82
C ILE A 243 -25.13 -16.53 9.32
N GLU A 244 -25.06 -17.58 10.13
CA GLU A 244 -24.86 -17.50 11.57
C GLU A 244 -23.44 -17.97 11.93
N ARG A 245 -22.76 -17.21 12.79
CA ARG A 245 -21.48 -17.56 13.41
C ARG A 245 -21.61 -17.43 14.91
N THR A 246 -21.23 -18.48 15.63
CA THR A 246 -21.30 -18.54 17.09
C THR A 246 -19.91 -18.66 17.67
N ILE A 247 -19.69 -18.00 18.81
CA ILE A 247 -18.48 -18.11 19.61
C ILE A 247 -18.85 -18.18 21.10
N SER A 248 -18.03 -18.90 21.85
CA SER A 248 -18.09 -18.98 23.29
C SER A 248 -16.69 -19.26 23.82
N LYS A 249 -16.51 -19.09 25.13
CA LYS A 249 -15.28 -19.53 25.79
C LYS A 249 -15.07 -21.04 25.57
N ALA A 250 -13.81 -21.43 25.33
CA ALA A 250 -13.45 -22.83 25.19
C ALA A 250 -13.88 -23.68 26.41
N LYS A 251 -14.49 -24.84 26.14
CA LYS A 251 -15.01 -25.75 27.16
C LYS A 251 -13.92 -26.73 27.59
N GLY A 252 -13.62 -26.79 28.88
CA GLY A 252 -12.69 -27.76 29.45
C GLY A 252 -12.29 -27.36 30.86
N GLN A 253 -11.52 -28.22 31.52
CA GLN A 253 -10.97 -27.91 32.83
C GLN A 253 -9.83 -26.90 32.69
N PRO A 254 -9.89 -25.74 33.38
CA PRO A 254 -8.79 -24.78 33.34
C PRO A 254 -7.50 -25.39 33.93
N HIS A 255 -6.38 -25.14 33.26
CA HIS A 255 -5.04 -25.55 33.70
C HIS A 255 -4.15 -24.32 33.84
N GLU A 256 -3.45 -24.23 34.96
CA GLU A 256 -2.62 -23.07 35.32
C GLU A 256 -1.32 -23.04 34.48
N PRO A 257 -0.97 -21.89 33.86
CA PRO A 257 0.26 -21.75 33.11
C PRO A 257 1.51 -21.82 33.98
N GLN A 258 2.49 -22.57 33.49
CA GLN A 258 3.87 -22.52 33.96
C GLN A 258 4.65 -21.48 33.14
N VAL A 259 5.25 -20.51 33.83
CA VAL A 259 5.94 -19.39 33.20
C VAL A 259 7.44 -19.47 33.48
N TYR A 260 8.25 -19.39 32.42
CA TYR A 260 9.72 -19.44 32.47
C TYR A 260 10.30 -18.29 31.64
N VAL A 261 11.21 -17.51 32.22
CA VAL A 261 11.92 -16.45 31.50
C VAL A 261 13.36 -16.89 31.25
N LEU A 262 13.75 -16.93 29.99
CA LEU A 262 15.01 -17.45 29.49
C LEU A 262 15.91 -16.31 29.01
N PRO A 263 17.20 -16.29 29.40
CA PRO A 263 18.15 -15.30 28.93
C PRO A 263 18.41 -15.42 27.42
N PRO A 264 19.04 -14.40 26.82
CA PRO A 264 19.52 -14.50 25.44
C PRO A 264 20.43 -15.72 25.26
N ALA A 265 20.31 -16.37 24.10
CA ALA A 265 21.21 -17.46 23.73
C ALA A 265 22.66 -16.93 23.64
N GLN A 266 23.64 -17.77 23.99
CA GLN A 266 25.05 -17.37 24.03
C GLN A 266 25.54 -16.87 22.67
N GLU A 267 25.04 -17.45 21.59
CA GLU A 267 25.35 -17.06 20.22
C GLU A 267 24.80 -15.66 19.87
N GLU A 268 23.68 -15.26 20.50
CA GLU A 268 23.04 -13.96 20.31
C GLU A 268 23.80 -12.84 21.02
N LEU A 269 24.54 -13.16 22.11
CA LEU A 269 25.36 -12.18 22.84
C LEU A 269 26.48 -11.58 21.99
N SER A 270 26.87 -12.22 20.88
CA SER A 270 27.83 -11.66 19.91
C SER A 270 27.23 -10.58 19.01
N ARG A 271 25.89 -10.48 18.94
CA ARG A 271 25.15 -9.57 18.05
C ARG A 271 24.87 -8.23 18.73
N ASN A 272 24.45 -7.25 17.92
CA ASN A 272 24.04 -5.93 18.43
C ASN A 272 22.67 -5.95 19.13
N LYS A 273 21.80 -6.89 18.74
CA LYS A 273 20.49 -7.11 19.33
C LYS A 273 20.42 -8.47 19.97
N VAL A 274 19.82 -8.51 21.15
CA VAL A 274 19.60 -9.71 21.95
C VAL A 274 18.12 -9.84 22.28
N SER A 275 17.69 -11.04 22.66
CA SER A 275 16.31 -11.30 23.01
C SER A 275 16.14 -12.09 24.29
N VAL A 276 15.17 -11.67 25.10
CA VAL A 276 14.71 -12.42 26.27
C VAL A 276 13.44 -13.14 25.87
N THR A 277 13.33 -14.42 26.22
CA THR A 277 12.22 -15.27 25.82
C THR A 277 11.41 -15.69 27.04
N CYS A 278 10.09 -15.51 27.01
CA CYS A 278 9.16 -16.03 28.00
C CYS A 278 8.45 -17.25 27.41
N LEU A 279 8.71 -18.43 27.96
CA LEU A 279 7.99 -19.66 27.67
C LEU A 279 6.84 -19.79 28.66
N ILE A 280 5.62 -19.87 28.15
CA ILE A 280 4.43 -20.16 28.93
C ILE A 280 3.85 -21.48 28.42
N LYS A 281 3.73 -22.50 29.28
CA LYS A 281 3.23 -23.83 28.87
C LYS A 281 2.32 -24.46 29.93
N GLY A 282 1.62 -25.53 29.55
CA GLY A 282 0.78 -26.28 30.49
C GLY A 282 -0.58 -25.64 30.76
N PHE A 283 -1.01 -24.66 29.97
CA PHE A 283 -2.23 -23.90 30.24
C PHE A 283 -3.41 -24.30 29.39
N TYR A 284 -4.61 -24.15 29.93
CA TYR A 284 -5.86 -24.32 29.21
C TYR A 284 -6.91 -23.42 29.88
N PRO A 285 -7.78 -22.70 29.14
CA PRO A 285 -7.96 -22.62 27.69
C PRO A 285 -6.84 -21.84 26.97
N PRO A 286 -6.83 -21.79 25.62
CA PRO A 286 -5.79 -21.09 24.85
C PRO A 286 -5.80 -19.55 25.01
N ASP A 287 -6.88 -18.97 25.56
CA ASP A 287 -7.01 -17.53 25.78
C ASP A 287 -6.02 -17.02 26.84
N ILE A 288 -4.98 -16.31 26.41
CA ILE A 288 -3.91 -15.80 27.29
C ILE A 288 -3.43 -14.42 26.83
N ALA A 289 -3.06 -13.56 27.79
CA ALA A 289 -2.39 -12.30 27.50
C ALA A 289 -0.99 -12.29 28.10
N VAL A 290 -0.02 -11.76 27.35
CA VAL A 290 1.38 -11.69 27.75
C VAL A 290 1.88 -10.27 27.50
N GLU A 291 2.44 -9.65 28.53
CA GLU A 291 3.01 -8.32 28.50
C GLU A 291 4.43 -8.34 29.07
N TRP A 292 5.23 -7.36 28.68
CA TRP A 292 6.60 -7.20 29.16
C TRP A 292 6.77 -5.90 29.92
N GLU A 293 7.58 -5.95 30.96
CA GLU A 293 8.02 -4.79 31.73
C GLU A 293 9.54 -4.83 31.88
N ILE A 294 10.19 -3.66 31.77
CA ILE A 294 11.61 -3.50 32.05
C ILE A 294 11.76 -2.54 33.23
N THR A 295 12.30 -3.05 34.34
CA THR A 295 12.52 -2.28 35.58
C THR A 295 11.24 -1.55 36.03
N GLY A 296 10.11 -2.25 35.96
CA GLY A 296 8.78 -1.76 36.35
C GLY A 296 8.11 -0.81 35.35
N GLN A 297 8.71 -0.57 34.18
CA GLN A 297 8.09 0.22 33.10
C GLN A 297 7.53 -0.71 32.02
N PRO A 298 6.27 -0.53 31.60
CA PRO A 298 5.67 -1.38 30.57
C PRO A 298 6.34 -1.16 29.21
N GLU A 299 6.68 -2.25 28.53
CA GLU A 299 7.20 -2.21 27.17
C GLU A 299 6.05 -2.11 26.16
N PRO A 300 6.18 -1.27 25.12
CA PRO A 300 5.23 -1.23 24.01
C PRO A 300 5.06 -2.60 23.34
N GLU A 301 3.83 -2.95 22.96
CA GLU A 301 3.51 -4.21 22.25
C GLU A 301 4.34 -4.42 20.97
N ASN A 302 4.83 -3.36 20.34
CA ASN A 302 5.66 -3.44 19.13
C ASN A 302 7.09 -3.96 19.40
N ASN A 303 7.55 -3.96 20.66
CA ASN A 303 8.91 -4.37 21.03
C ASN A 303 9.03 -5.88 21.29
N TYR A 304 7.90 -6.57 21.45
CA TYR A 304 7.86 -8.01 21.66
C TYR A 304 6.86 -8.68 20.72
N ARG A 305 7.01 -9.99 20.53
CA ARG A 305 6.09 -10.80 19.74
C ARG A 305 5.78 -12.07 20.47
N THR A 306 4.50 -12.38 20.58
CA THR A 306 4.00 -13.63 21.18
C THR A 306 3.47 -14.54 20.08
N THR A 307 3.86 -15.81 20.09
CA THR A 307 3.34 -16.80 19.14
C THR A 307 1.86 -17.10 19.42
N PRO A 308 1.07 -17.52 18.42
CA PRO A 308 -0.26 -18.07 18.68
C PRO A 308 -0.18 -19.31 19.59
N PRO A 309 -1.16 -19.56 20.47
CA PRO A 309 -1.21 -20.77 21.29
C PRO A 309 -1.10 -22.03 20.44
N GLN A 310 -0.15 -22.90 20.77
CA GLN A 310 0.05 -24.19 20.12
C GLN A 310 -0.39 -25.30 21.07
N LEU A 311 -1.11 -26.30 20.55
CA LEU A 311 -1.54 -27.46 21.32
C LEU A 311 -0.33 -28.38 21.58
N ASP A 312 -0.09 -28.71 22.85
CA ASP A 312 0.93 -29.68 23.28
C ASP A 312 0.33 -31.10 23.32
N SER A 313 1.20 -32.10 23.38
CA SER A 313 0.87 -33.52 23.44
C SER A 313 0.02 -33.95 24.64
N ASP A 314 0.02 -33.17 25.73
CA ASP A 314 -0.77 -33.40 26.93
C ASP A 314 -2.18 -32.78 26.88
N GLY A 315 -2.55 -32.14 25.76
CA GLY A 315 -3.84 -31.47 25.57
C GLY A 315 -3.90 -30.05 26.13
N THR A 316 -2.81 -29.55 26.71
CA THR A 316 -2.66 -28.15 27.11
C THR A 316 -2.05 -27.31 25.98
N TYR A 317 -1.88 -26.01 26.21
CA TYR A 317 -1.27 -25.09 25.27
C TYR A 317 0.06 -24.56 25.76
N PHE A 318 0.90 -24.13 24.81
CA PHE A 318 2.08 -23.33 25.07
C PHE A 318 2.22 -22.16 24.10
N VAL A 319 2.93 -21.11 24.54
CA VAL A 319 3.32 -19.95 23.73
C VAL A 319 4.75 -19.52 24.08
N TYR A 320 5.41 -18.87 23.13
CA TYR A 320 6.64 -18.14 23.34
C TYR A 320 6.40 -16.66 23.11
N SER A 321 6.82 -15.82 24.06
CA SER A 321 6.93 -14.38 23.85
C SER A 321 8.40 -13.98 23.78
N ARG A 322 8.78 -13.22 22.75
CA ARG A 322 10.15 -12.79 22.51
C ARG A 322 10.24 -11.27 22.55
N LEU A 323 10.93 -10.74 23.55
CA LEU A 323 11.27 -9.32 23.67
C LEU A 323 12.64 -9.07 23.05
N SER A 324 12.73 -8.18 22.06
CA SER A 324 13.99 -7.88 21.37
C SER A 324 14.50 -6.49 21.75
N MET A 325 15.79 -6.38 22.05
CA MET A 325 16.40 -5.14 22.52
C MET A 325 17.87 -5.03 22.10
N ASP A 326 18.45 -3.84 22.27
CA ASP A 326 19.88 -3.65 22.08
C ASP A 326 20.69 -4.31 23.19
N ARG A 327 21.86 -4.84 22.84
CA ARG A 327 22.76 -5.54 23.77
C ARG A 327 23.17 -4.67 24.96
N SER A 328 23.38 -3.37 24.75
CA SER A 328 23.70 -2.42 25.83
C SER A 328 22.60 -2.35 26.89
N ARG A 329 21.32 -2.42 26.47
CA ARG A 329 20.17 -2.43 27.37
C ARG A 329 20.13 -3.69 28.22
N TRP A 330 20.52 -4.84 27.66
CA TRP A 330 20.68 -6.11 28.40
C TRP A 330 21.82 -6.05 29.42
N GLN A 331 22.94 -5.43 29.06
CA GLN A 331 24.14 -5.34 29.89
C GLN A 331 24.04 -4.32 31.04
N SER A 332 23.00 -3.48 31.06
CA SER A 332 22.85 -2.43 32.07
C SER A 332 22.22 -2.91 33.38
N GLY A 333 22.13 -4.23 33.61
CA GLY A 333 21.56 -4.80 34.84
C GLY A 333 20.05 -4.60 35.00
N ASN A 334 19.32 -4.36 33.89
CA ASN A 334 17.87 -4.23 33.93
C ASN A 334 17.20 -5.54 34.37
N THR A 335 16.01 -5.41 34.98
CA THR A 335 15.15 -6.55 35.31
C THR A 335 14.03 -6.66 34.28
N TYR A 336 13.93 -7.82 33.66
CA TYR A 336 12.98 -8.13 32.59
C TYR A 336 11.86 -8.99 33.13
N THR A 337 10.65 -8.46 33.19
CA THR A 337 9.49 -9.14 33.74
C THR A 337 8.52 -9.52 32.63
N CYS A 338 8.17 -10.79 32.56
CA CYS A 338 7.09 -11.32 31.74
C CYS A 338 5.84 -11.42 32.61
N SER A 339 4.83 -10.61 32.29
CA SER A 339 3.54 -10.53 32.97
C SER A 339 2.51 -11.33 32.17
N VAL A 340 1.87 -12.31 32.81
CA VAL A 340 0.96 -13.25 32.16
C VAL A 340 -0.40 -13.17 32.82
N SER A 341 -1.44 -12.96 32.01
CA SER A 341 -2.84 -13.00 32.46
C SER A 341 -3.56 -14.18 31.84
N HIS A 342 -4.13 -15.03 32.70
CA HIS A 342 -4.84 -16.24 32.32
C HIS A 342 -5.89 -16.58 33.38
N GLU A 343 -7.02 -17.16 32.98
CA GLU A 343 -8.14 -17.38 33.90
C GLU A 343 -7.89 -18.43 34.99
N ALA A 344 -6.96 -19.36 34.77
CA ALA A 344 -6.62 -20.41 35.74
C ALA A 344 -5.65 -19.91 36.82
N LEU A 345 -5.07 -18.71 36.65
CA LEU A 345 -4.16 -18.13 37.62
C LEU A 345 -4.91 -17.53 38.82
N HIS A 346 -4.28 -17.59 39.98
CA HIS A 346 -4.74 -16.83 41.14
C HIS A 346 -4.77 -15.33 40.82
N SER A 347 -5.92 -14.68 41.07
CA SER A 347 -6.15 -13.27 40.68
C SER A 347 -5.95 -13.00 39.18
N HIS A 348 -6.05 -14.03 38.34
CA HIS A 348 -5.90 -14.01 36.88
C HIS A 348 -4.56 -13.47 36.35
N HIS A 349 -3.51 -13.46 37.17
CA HIS A 349 -2.25 -12.82 36.82
C HIS A 349 -1.05 -13.45 37.54
N THR A 350 0.08 -13.55 36.85
CA THR A 350 1.38 -13.97 37.41
C THR A 350 2.53 -13.27 36.69
N GLN A 351 3.67 -13.15 37.36
CA GLN A 351 4.87 -12.54 36.80
C GLN A 351 6.09 -13.40 37.05
N LYS A 352 6.99 -13.42 36.07
CA LYS A 352 8.33 -13.98 36.22
C LYS A 352 9.35 -12.99 35.71
N SER A 353 10.43 -12.85 36.45
CA SER A 353 11.48 -11.87 36.15
C SER A 353 12.81 -12.55 35.92
N LEU A 354 13.62 -11.94 35.06
CA LEU A 354 14.99 -12.29 34.80
C LEU A 354 15.84 -11.03 34.91
N THR A 355 16.89 -11.09 35.71
CA THR A 355 17.91 -10.05 35.79
C THR A 355 19.23 -10.65 35.33
N GLN A 356 20.03 -9.87 34.61
CA GLN A 356 21.37 -10.31 34.24
C GLN A 356 22.16 -10.62 35.52
N SER A 357 22.57 -11.86 35.70
CA SER A 357 23.41 -12.26 36.83
C SER A 357 24.82 -11.68 36.63
N PRO A 358 25.37 -10.91 37.59
CA PRO A 358 26.77 -10.50 37.53
C PRO A 358 27.65 -11.75 37.72
N GLY A 359 28.20 -12.29 36.64
CA GLY A 359 29.24 -13.31 36.68
C GLY A 359 28.78 -14.75 36.46
N LYS A 360 28.87 -15.21 35.21
CA LYS A 360 29.61 -16.41 34.84
C LYS A 360 29.97 -16.38 33.35
#